data_AF-A0A5W5X1G7-F1
#
_entry.id   AF-A0A5W5X1G7-F1
#
_cell.length_a   1.000
_cell.length_b   1.000
_cell.length_c   1.000
_cell.angle_alpha   90.00
_cell.angle_beta   90.00
_cell.angle_gamma   90.00
#
_symmetry.space_group_name_H-M   'P 1'
#
loop_
_entity.id
_entity.type
_entity.pdbx_description
1 polymer ?
#
loop_
_entity_poly.entity_id
_entity_poly.type
_entity_poly.pdbx_seq_one_letter_code
_entity_poly.pdbx_strand_id
1 'polypeptide(L)'
;IIDVTYKIGILKWLNFKNNLLLMFKGMKYDNFITFVDFSANIDIDNYIQHILDRSPRKPPHCDFNFLKKEYQLLYNKQADYKYVCNGHDFTYITMMAFHSEFSRDKNITQEKVESHLRIAYSATAFQRTNIYNEL
;
A
#
# COMPACT_ATOMS: atom_id res chain seq x y z
N ILE A 1 1.09 9.74 -1.60
CA ILE A 1 1.53 8.49 -0.89
C ILE A 1 0.35 7.76 -0.26
N ILE A 2 -0.37 8.34 0.71
CA ILE A 2 -1.51 7.66 1.37
C ILE A 2 -2.54 7.11 0.37
N ASP A 3 -2.91 7.88 -0.65
CA ASP A 3 -3.83 7.41 -1.70
C ASP A 3 -3.34 6.13 -2.41
N VAL A 4 -2.05 6.08 -2.77
CA VAL A 4 -1.46 4.87 -3.39
C VAL A 4 -1.39 3.71 -2.41
N THR A 5 -1.03 3.97 -1.15
CA THR A 5 -1.07 2.95 -0.08
C THR A 5 -2.49 2.40 0.10
N TYR A 6 -3.50 3.27 0.04
CA TYR A 6 -4.91 2.89 0.15
C TYR A 6 -5.33 2.00 -1.01
N LYS A 7 -5.00 2.40 -2.24
CA LYS A 7 -5.27 1.61 -3.44
C LYS A 7 -4.61 0.22 -3.37
N ILE A 8 -3.36 0.11 -2.92
CA ILE A 8 -2.71 -1.19 -2.67
C ILE A 8 -3.47 -1.97 -1.58
N GLY A 9 -3.85 -1.29 -0.49
CA GLY A 9 -4.58 -1.85 0.63
C GLY A 9 -5.95 -2.42 0.25
N ILE A 10 -6.67 -1.82 -0.69
CA ILE A 10 -7.95 -2.34 -1.19
C ILE A 10 -7.80 -3.75 -1.77
N LEU A 11 -6.76 -4.00 -2.58
CA LEU A 11 -6.55 -5.34 -3.14
C LEU A 11 -6.15 -6.36 -2.05
N LYS A 12 -5.36 -5.93 -1.05
CA LYS A 12 -5.02 -6.77 0.10
C LYS A 12 -6.25 -7.09 0.96
N TRP A 13 -7.13 -6.11 1.16
CA TRP A 13 -8.40 -6.29 1.85
C TRP A 13 -9.31 -7.24 1.09
N LEU A 14 -9.44 -7.09 -0.23
CA LEU A 14 -10.17 -8.02 -1.09
C LEU A 14 -9.66 -9.44 -0.95
N ASN A 15 -8.33 -9.62 -1.03
CA ASN A 15 -7.71 -10.93 -0.85
C ASN A 15 -8.03 -11.57 0.49
N PHE A 16 -7.94 -10.79 1.57
CA PHE A 16 -8.25 -11.26 2.92
C PHE A 16 -9.73 -11.64 3.06
N LYS A 17 -10.63 -10.74 2.63
CA LYS A 17 -12.09 -10.92 2.73
C LYS A 17 -12.60 -12.15 1.99
N ASN A 18 -12.04 -12.43 0.81
CA ASN A 18 -12.52 -13.49 -0.08
C ASN A 18 -11.62 -14.74 -0.10
N ASN A 19 -10.57 -14.78 0.74
CA ASN A 19 -9.58 -15.85 0.79
C ASN A 19 -9.01 -16.22 -0.60
N LEU A 20 -8.56 -15.23 -1.36
CA LEU A 20 -8.15 -15.39 -2.77
C LEU A 20 -6.74 -15.96 -2.95
N LEU A 21 -6.02 -16.19 -1.85
CA LEU A 21 -4.66 -16.77 -1.84
C LEU A 21 -3.66 -16.03 -2.75
N LEU A 22 -3.86 -14.71 -2.93
CA LEU A 22 -2.97 -13.85 -3.71
C LEU A 22 -1.65 -13.61 -2.96
N MET A 23 -0.55 -13.59 -3.71
CA MET A 23 0.82 -13.51 -3.16
C MET A 23 1.38 -12.09 -3.20
N PHE A 24 1.32 -11.39 -2.07
CA PHE A 24 1.88 -10.03 -1.92
C PHE A 24 3.32 -9.99 -1.38
N LYS A 25 3.82 -11.10 -0.82
CA LYS A 25 5.16 -11.16 -0.23
C LYS A 25 6.24 -10.98 -1.30
N GLY A 26 7.25 -10.16 -1.01
CA GLY A 26 8.38 -9.90 -1.92
C GLY A 26 7.96 -9.11 -3.16
N MET A 27 6.91 -8.31 -3.05
CA MET A 27 6.51 -7.40 -4.12
C MET A 27 7.34 -6.13 -4.07
N LYS A 28 7.76 -5.68 -5.25
CA LYS A 28 8.38 -4.37 -5.46
C LYS A 28 7.40 -3.50 -6.23
N TYR A 29 7.21 -2.27 -5.78
CA TYR A 29 6.18 -1.40 -6.33
C TYR A 29 6.67 -0.51 -7.50
N ASP A 30 7.96 -0.58 -7.83
CA ASP A 30 8.63 0.27 -8.83
C ASP A 30 8.04 0.14 -10.25
N ASN A 31 7.44 -1.00 -10.58
CA ASN A 31 6.91 -1.27 -11.93
C ASN A 31 5.52 -0.65 -12.19
N PHE A 32 4.86 -0.13 -11.16
CA PHE A 32 3.48 0.36 -11.26
C PHE A 32 3.24 1.63 -10.47
N ILE A 33 4.17 2.06 -9.62
CA ILE A 33 4.12 3.38 -8.98
C ILE A 33 5.06 4.34 -9.71
N THR A 34 4.51 5.49 -10.09
CA THR A 34 5.29 6.61 -10.62
C THR A 34 5.17 7.82 -9.70
N PHE A 35 6.21 8.64 -9.70
CA PHE A 35 6.23 9.92 -9.02
C PHE A 35 6.29 11.03 -10.05
N VAL A 36 5.33 11.95 -9.97
CA VAL A 36 5.31 13.19 -10.76
C VAL A 36 5.23 14.32 -9.74
N ASP A 37 6.28 15.13 -9.68
CA ASP A 37 6.51 16.08 -8.59
C ASP A 37 6.37 15.37 -7.23
N PHE A 38 5.62 15.94 -6.28
CA PHE A 38 5.36 15.35 -4.96
C PHE A 38 4.19 14.36 -4.92
N SER A 39 3.65 13.98 -6.09
CA SER A 39 2.49 13.10 -6.19
C SER A 39 2.90 11.69 -6.61
N ALA A 40 2.38 10.69 -5.88
CA ALA A 40 2.54 9.29 -6.23
C ALA A 40 1.28 8.82 -6.97
N ASN A 41 1.46 8.12 -8.09
CA ASN A 41 0.39 7.52 -8.88
C ASN A 41 0.63 6.01 -8.97
N ILE A 42 -0.44 5.23 -9.15
CA ILE A 42 -0.35 3.77 -9.34
C ILE A 42 -1.20 3.33 -10.52
N ASP A 43 -0.62 2.49 -11.38
CA ASP A 43 -1.35 1.75 -12.41
C ASP A 43 -1.98 0.49 -11.77
N ILE A 44 -3.28 0.57 -11.50
CA ILE A 44 -4.03 -0.50 -10.84
C ILE A 44 -4.23 -1.71 -11.74
N ASP A 45 -4.38 -1.50 -13.04
CA ASP A 45 -4.57 -2.62 -13.97
C ASP A 45 -3.29 -3.44 -14.07
N ASN A 46 -2.13 -2.78 -14.24
CA ASN A 46 -0.84 -3.47 -14.23
C ASN A 46 -0.56 -4.13 -12.87
N TYR A 47 -0.86 -3.45 -11.76
CA TYR A 47 -0.74 -4.03 -10.42
C TYR A 47 -1.58 -5.30 -10.23
N ILE A 48 -2.86 -5.30 -10.65
CA ILE A 48 -3.74 -6.47 -10.59
C ILE A 48 -3.19 -7.60 -11.45
N GLN A 49 -2.79 -7.31 -12.69
CA GLN A 49 -2.25 -8.32 -13.60
C GLN A 49 -0.99 -8.98 -13.02
N HIS A 50 -0.05 -8.16 -12.53
CA HIS A 50 1.18 -8.65 -11.90
C HIS A 50 0.89 -9.56 -10.69
N ILE A 51 -0.12 -9.23 -9.90
CA ILE A 51 -0.55 -10.05 -8.76
C ILE A 51 -1.14 -11.39 -9.21
N LEU A 52 -1.93 -11.41 -10.27
CA LEU A 52 -2.49 -12.65 -10.81
C LEU A 52 -1.40 -13.58 -11.33
N ASP A 53 -0.41 -13.04 -12.03
CA ASP A 53 0.68 -13.79 -12.65
C ASP A 53 1.55 -14.48 -11.58
N ARG A 54 1.82 -13.80 -10.46
CA ARG A 54 2.62 -14.35 -9.36
C ARG A 54 1.85 -15.18 -8.34
N SER A 55 0.53 -15.36 -8.52
CA SER A 55 -0.34 -16.08 -7.58
C SER A 55 -0.78 -17.43 -8.15
N PRO A 56 0.03 -18.49 -8.04
CA PRO A 56 -0.29 -19.81 -8.59
C PRO A 56 -1.41 -20.53 -7.84
N ARG A 57 -1.68 -20.14 -6.58
CA ARG A 57 -2.69 -20.76 -5.71
C ARG A 57 -4.04 -20.05 -5.74
N LYS A 58 -4.20 -19.03 -6.58
CA LYS A 58 -5.46 -18.29 -6.68
C LYS A 58 -6.60 -19.22 -7.13
N PRO A 59 -7.84 -19.03 -6.64
CA PRO A 59 -8.99 -19.79 -7.13
C PRO A 59 -9.19 -19.63 -8.64
N PRO A 60 -9.75 -20.63 -9.36
CA PRO A 60 -9.96 -20.55 -10.81
C PRO A 60 -10.83 -19.38 -11.28
N HIS A 61 -11.77 -18.92 -10.44
CA HIS A 61 -12.63 -17.76 -10.74
C HIS A 61 -11.93 -16.41 -10.51
N CYS A 62 -10.74 -16.41 -9.91
CA CYS A 62 -9.98 -15.21 -9.60
C CYS A 62 -9.18 -14.77 -10.83
N ASP A 63 -9.88 -14.17 -11.79
CA ASP A 63 -9.30 -13.57 -12.99
C ASP A 63 -9.23 -12.04 -12.90
N PHE A 64 -8.67 -11.40 -13.94
CA PHE A 64 -8.51 -9.95 -14.00
C PHE A 64 -9.84 -9.21 -13.89
N ASN A 65 -10.88 -9.67 -14.59
CA ASN A 65 -12.18 -9.01 -14.63
C ASN A 65 -12.88 -9.11 -13.27
N PHE A 66 -12.80 -10.29 -12.62
CA PHE A 66 -13.26 -10.50 -11.27
C PHE A 66 -12.58 -9.55 -10.29
N LEU A 67 -11.24 -9.52 -10.27
CA LEU A 67 -10.49 -8.67 -9.35
C LEU A 67 -10.76 -7.19 -9.61
N LYS A 68 -10.77 -6.74 -10.86
CA LYS A 68 -11.05 -5.34 -11.21
C LYS A 68 -12.44 -4.91 -10.76
N LYS A 69 -13.46 -5.75 -10.99
CA LYS A 69 -14.83 -5.48 -10.54
C LYS A 69 -14.91 -5.38 -9.02
N GLU A 70 -14.42 -6.39 -8.30
CA GLU A 70 -14.50 -6.44 -6.83
C GLU A 70 -13.66 -5.35 -6.17
N TYR A 71 -12.51 -5.01 -6.76
CA TYR A 71 -11.67 -3.89 -6.35
C TYR A 71 -12.46 -2.58 -6.42
N GLN A 72 -13.13 -2.30 -7.55
CA GLN A 72 -13.90 -1.06 -7.71
C GLN A 72 -15.07 -0.99 -6.72
N LEU A 73 -15.75 -2.11 -6.49
CA LEU A 73 -16.82 -2.20 -5.49
C LEU A 73 -16.31 -1.87 -4.07
N LEU A 74 -15.12 -2.35 -3.70
CA LEU A 74 -14.53 -2.05 -2.39
C LEU A 74 -13.98 -0.62 -2.31
N TYR A 75 -13.31 -0.14 -3.36
CA TYR A 75 -12.78 1.22 -3.44
C TYR A 75 -13.89 2.27 -3.28
N ASN A 76 -15.03 2.04 -3.93
CA ASN A 76 -16.20 2.94 -3.86
C ASN A 76 -16.87 2.98 -2.49
N LYS A 77 -16.57 2.03 -1.59
CA LYS A 77 -17.04 2.12 -0.19
C LYS A 77 -16.36 3.24 0.59
N GLN A 78 -15.22 3.73 0.12
CA GLN A 78 -14.44 4.78 0.77
C GLN A 78 -14.18 4.45 2.26
N ALA A 79 -13.82 3.20 2.53
CA ALA A 79 -13.45 2.78 3.88
C ALA A 79 -12.30 3.64 4.40
N ASP A 80 -12.28 3.93 5.70
CA ASP A 80 -11.24 4.75 6.32
C ASP A 80 -9.85 4.12 6.10
N TYR A 81 -8.95 4.92 5.54
CA TYR A 81 -7.60 4.51 5.17
C TYR A 81 -6.80 3.98 6.36
N LYS A 82 -7.12 4.39 7.59
CA LYS A 82 -6.45 3.91 8.82
C LYS A 82 -6.63 2.41 9.04
N TYR A 83 -7.70 1.82 8.51
CA TYR A 83 -7.99 0.39 8.63
C TYR A 83 -7.60 -0.41 7.38
N VAL A 84 -7.41 0.27 6.24
CA VAL A 84 -7.10 -0.37 4.94
C VAL A 84 -5.59 -0.36 4.65
N CYS A 85 -4.92 0.75 4.96
CA CYS A 85 -3.49 0.89 4.77
C CYS A 85 -2.72 0.11 5.84
N ASN A 86 -1.53 -0.38 5.48
CA ASN A 86 -0.56 -0.89 6.46
C ASN A 86 0.73 -0.05 6.44
N GLY A 87 1.42 -0.02 7.58
CA GLY A 87 2.63 0.77 7.75
C GLY A 87 3.78 0.35 6.84
N HIS A 88 3.90 -0.94 6.53
CA HIS A 88 4.97 -1.46 5.67
C HIS A 88 4.86 -0.94 4.23
N ASP A 89 3.66 -0.97 3.63
CA ASP A 89 3.46 -0.42 2.28
C ASP A 89 3.68 1.10 2.28
N PHE A 90 3.20 1.79 3.31
CA PHE A 90 3.41 3.22 3.45
C PHE A 90 4.91 3.58 3.50
N THR A 91 5.70 2.87 4.30
CA THR A 91 7.15 3.12 4.43
C THR A 91 7.89 2.77 3.15
N TYR A 92 7.50 1.70 2.46
CA TYR A 92 8.07 1.33 1.16
C TYR A 92 7.83 2.42 0.11
N ILE A 93 6.60 2.90 -0.06
CA ILE A 93 6.27 3.94 -1.04
C ILE A 93 6.97 5.25 -0.67
N THR A 94 7.09 5.55 0.62
CA THR A 94 7.86 6.70 1.09
C THR A 94 9.34 6.59 0.75
N MET A 95 9.96 5.42 0.91
CA MET A 95 11.32 5.15 0.45
C MET A 95 11.44 5.38 -1.07
N MET A 96 10.49 4.89 -1.86
CA MET A 96 10.50 5.12 -3.32
C MET A 96 10.44 6.61 -3.67
N ALA A 97 9.71 7.43 -2.91
CA ALA A 97 9.67 8.88 -3.10
C ALA A 97 11.07 9.50 -2.94
N PHE A 98 11.88 9.04 -1.97
CA PHE A 98 13.28 9.46 -1.83
C PHE A 98 14.18 8.99 -2.98
N HIS A 99 13.79 7.96 -3.72
CA HIS A 99 14.53 7.52 -4.90
C HIS A 99 14.14 8.26 -6.19
N SER A 100 12.97 8.88 -6.23
CA SER A 100 12.49 9.66 -7.37
C SER A 100 13.26 10.96 -7.60
N GLU A 101 13.18 11.53 -8.81
CA GLU A 101 14.03 12.60 -9.32
C GLU A 101 14.18 13.84 -8.43
N PHE A 102 13.17 14.17 -7.62
CA PHE A 102 13.19 15.38 -6.78
C PHE A 102 14.02 15.25 -5.49
N SER A 103 14.40 14.04 -5.08
CA SER A 103 15.20 13.83 -3.86
C SER A 103 16.71 13.86 -4.15
N ARG A 104 17.46 14.58 -3.30
CA ARG A 104 18.93 14.61 -3.34
C ARG A 104 19.58 13.43 -2.62
N ASP A 105 18.88 12.84 -1.64
CA ASP A 105 19.37 11.68 -0.89
C ASP A 105 18.71 10.41 -1.43
N LYS A 106 19.50 9.63 -2.16
CA LYS A 106 19.09 8.34 -2.75
C LYS A 106 19.47 7.15 -1.88
N ASN A 107 20.19 7.37 -0.77
CA ASN A 107 20.68 6.30 0.11
C ASN A 107 19.71 6.04 1.28
N ILE A 108 18.42 6.23 1.02
CA ILE A 108 17.34 6.02 1.98
C ILE A 108 16.79 4.62 1.80
N THR A 109 16.87 3.79 2.84
CA THR A 109 16.24 2.46 2.85
C THR A 109 14.89 2.52 3.55
N GLN A 110 14.05 1.52 3.33
CA GLN A 110 12.77 1.40 4.04
C GLN A 110 12.97 1.35 5.56
N GLU A 111 14.01 0.66 6.04
CA GLU A 111 14.33 0.58 7.47
C GLU A 111 14.70 1.95 8.05
N LYS A 112 15.41 2.80 7.27
CA LYS A 112 15.70 4.18 7.68
C LYS A 112 14.42 5.01 7.79
N VAL A 113 13.52 4.89 6.81
CA VAL A 113 12.20 5.57 6.85
C VAL A 113 11.43 5.15 8.10
N GLU A 114 11.32 3.84 8.35
CA GLU A 114 10.64 3.30 9.52
C GLU A 114 11.26 3.78 10.84
N SER A 115 12.60 3.79 10.93
CA SER A 115 13.31 4.28 12.09
C SER A 115 13.02 5.76 12.36
N HIS A 116 13.09 6.61 11.34
CA HIS A 116 12.80 8.03 11.49
C HIS A 116 11.35 8.28 11.92
N LEU A 117 10.39 7.55 11.34
CA LEU A 117 8.98 7.67 11.72
C LEU A 117 8.75 7.25 13.19
N ARG A 118 9.40 6.18 13.66
CA ARG A 118 9.32 5.77 15.08
C ARG A 118 9.91 6.82 16.02
N ILE A 119 11.06 7.39 15.68
CA ILE A 119 11.73 8.40 16.53
C ILE A 119 10.94 9.72 16.54
N ALA A 120 10.35 10.11 15.42
CA ALA A 120 9.56 11.33 15.32
C ALA A 120 8.23 11.25 16.09
N TYR A 121 7.71 10.04 16.34
CA TYR A 121 6.45 9.83 17.03
C TYR A 121 6.64 9.77 18.55
N SER A 122 6.42 10.90 19.22
CA SER A 122 6.59 11.00 20.68
C SER A 122 5.45 10.37 21.47
N ALA A 123 5.72 10.00 22.73
CA ALA A 123 4.69 9.55 23.67
C ALA A 123 3.57 10.60 23.84
N THR A 124 3.92 11.88 23.85
CA THR A 124 2.94 12.98 23.91
C THR A 124 2.06 13.04 22.66
N ALA A 125 2.61 12.73 21.48
CA ALA A 125 1.81 12.62 20.26
C ALA A 125 0.83 11.44 20.35
N PHE A 126 1.28 10.30 20.88
CA PHE A 126 0.43 9.13 21.10
C PHE A 126 -0.74 9.42 22.07
N GLN A 127 -0.47 10.09 23.19
CA GLN A 127 -1.48 10.47 24.19
C GLN A 127 -2.60 11.36 23.63
N ARG A 128 -2.36 12.04 22.51
CA ARG A 128 -3.35 12.90 21.84
C ARG A 128 -4.22 12.14 20.84
N THR A 129 -3.96 10.85 20.62
CA THR A 129 -4.75 10.03 19.70
C THR A 129 -5.99 9.45 20.36
N ASN A 130 -7.05 9.23 19.58
CA ASN A 130 -8.24 8.51 20.07
C ASN A 130 -7.90 7.10 20.54
N ILE A 131 -6.88 6.45 19.94
CA ILE A 131 -6.40 5.13 20.38
C ILE A 131 -6.00 5.17 21.85
N TYR A 132 -5.26 6.20 22.29
CA TYR A 132 -4.87 6.32 23.69
C TYR A 132 -6.08 6.56 24.62
N ASN A 133 -7.08 7.30 24.15
CA ASN A 133 -8.29 7.60 24.93
C ASN A 133 -9.26 6.41 24.98
N GLU A 134 -9.09 5.42 24.12
CA GLU A 134 -9.90 4.20 24.01
C GLU A 134 -9.20 2.97 24.62
N LEU A 135 -7.97 3.11 25.14
CA LEU A 135 -7.23 2.10 25.91
C LEU A 135 -7.66 2.07 27.38
#